data_AF-A0A7J4RCP3-F1
#
_entry.id   AF-A0A7J4RCP3-F1
#
_cell.length_a   1.000
_cell.length_b   1.000
_cell.length_c   1.000
_cell.angle_alpha   90.00
_cell.angle_beta   90.00
_cell.angle_gamma   90.00
#
_symmetry.space_group_name_H-M   'P 1'
#
loop_
_entity.id
_entity.type
_entity.pdbx_description
1 polymer ?
#
loop_
_entity_poly.entity_id
_entity_poly.type
_entity_poly.pdbx_seq_one_letter_code
_entity_poly.pdbx_strand_id
1 'polypeptide(L)'
;MHGGGMTHSTSDMRSNQDWWPKNLNLNILHQHDQKSNPMGPDFDYAEAFKNLDYESLKKDLHALMTDSQDWWPADYGHYGPFFIRMTWHAAGTYRTGDGRGGGGTGAQRFAPLNSWPDNGNLDKARRLLWPIKQKYGNAISWADLLILTGQIAIESMGGPVLGFGGGRPDIWHPEDDIYWGSEDEWLGDDR
;
A
#
# COMPACT_ATOMS: atom_id res chain seq x y z
N MET A 1 36.34 -11.24 6.55
CA MET A 1 35.15 -11.73 5.80
C MET A 1 34.09 -12.11 6.82
N HIS A 2 32.96 -11.41 6.87
CA HIS A 2 31.83 -11.80 7.72
C HIS A 2 30.91 -12.72 6.90
N GLY A 3 30.80 -14.00 7.29
CA GLY A 3 30.02 -15.03 6.59
C GLY A 3 28.52 -15.01 6.86
N GLY A 4 27.96 -13.84 7.17
CA GLY A 4 26.51 -13.65 7.31
C GLY A 4 25.92 -13.21 5.98
N GLY A 5 24.82 -13.84 5.54
CA GLY A 5 24.04 -13.43 4.37
C GLY A 5 23.39 -12.07 4.62
N MET A 6 24.17 -11.00 4.50
CA MET A 6 23.78 -9.65 4.93
C MET A 6 23.16 -8.79 3.82
N THR A 7 23.00 -9.32 2.60
CA THR A 7 22.44 -8.55 1.48
C THR A 7 21.67 -9.44 0.50
N HIS A 8 20.36 -9.22 0.37
CA HIS A 8 19.60 -9.63 -0.84
C HIS A 8 19.87 -8.73 -2.05
N SER A 9 20.72 -7.69 -1.89
CA SER A 9 21.01 -6.65 -2.88
C SER A 9 22.44 -6.68 -3.46
N THR A 10 23.22 -7.72 -3.18
CA THR A 10 24.44 -8.01 -3.94
C THR A 10 24.13 -9.14 -4.91
N SER A 11 24.20 -8.87 -6.21
CA SER A 11 23.92 -9.77 -7.34
C SER A 11 24.70 -11.10 -7.37
N ASP A 12 25.55 -11.38 -6.39
CA ASP A 12 26.55 -12.45 -6.43
C ASP A 12 26.29 -13.62 -5.45
N MET A 13 25.24 -13.58 -4.62
CA MET A 13 24.92 -14.69 -3.71
C MET A 13 23.76 -15.53 -4.26
N ARG A 14 24.09 -16.74 -4.74
CA ARG A 14 23.09 -17.75 -5.13
C ARG A 14 22.31 -18.23 -3.90
N SER A 15 21.01 -18.25 -4.01
CA SER A 15 20.06 -18.86 -3.09
C SER A 15 19.82 -20.35 -3.44
N ASN A 16 19.13 -21.08 -2.57
CA ASN A 16 18.67 -22.45 -2.88
C ASN A 16 17.73 -22.48 -4.09
N GLN A 17 16.99 -21.40 -4.33
CA GLN A 17 16.04 -21.31 -5.44
C GLN A 17 16.75 -21.25 -6.81
N ASP A 18 17.97 -20.69 -6.85
CA ASP A 18 18.80 -20.67 -8.06
C ASP A 18 19.29 -22.08 -8.44
N TRP A 19 19.51 -22.95 -7.46
CA TRP A 19 19.95 -24.33 -7.68
C TRP A 19 18.78 -25.29 -7.92
N TRP A 20 17.64 -25.07 -7.24
CA TRP A 20 16.45 -25.90 -7.33
C TRP A 20 15.21 -25.05 -7.61
N PRO A 21 15.05 -24.50 -8.83
CA PRO A 21 13.97 -23.55 -9.15
C PRO A 21 12.58 -24.18 -9.12
N LYS A 22 12.48 -25.51 -9.17
CA LYS A 22 11.20 -26.26 -9.09
C LYS A 22 10.87 -26.74 -7.67
N ASN A 23 11.64 -26.33 -6.67
CA ASN A 23 11.36 -26.70 -5.28
C ASN A 23 10.07 -26.00 -4.81
N LEU A 24 9.33 -26.67 -3.93
CA LEU A 24 8.10 -26.12 -3.36
C LEU A 24 8.43 -24.87 -2.53
N ASN A 25 7.73 -23.76 -2.79
CA ASN A 25 7.88 -22.53 -2.01
C ASN A 25 7.06 -22.62 -0.71
N LEU A 26 7.75 -22.87 0.41
CA LEU A 26 7.14 -22.88 1.75
C LEU A 26 7.17 -21.51 2.44
N ASN A 27 7.87 -20.51 1.88
CA ASN A 27 8.00 -19.19 2.49
C ASN A 27 6.63 -18.49 2.62
N ILE A 28 5.73 -18.73 1.67
CA ILE A 28 4.37 -18.18 1.64
C ILE A 28 3.55 -18.55 2.89
N LEU A 29 3.89 -19.64 3.59
CA LEU A 29 3.19 -20.14 4.78
C LEU A 29 3.66 -19.48 6.08
N HIS A 30 4.75 -18.72 6.04
CA HIS A 30 5.36 -18.06 7.20
C HIS A 30 5.44 -16.54 7.02
N GLN A 31 4.71 -16.02 6.04
CA GLN A 31 4.52 -14.58 5.87
C GLN A 31 3.75 -13.98 7.04
N HIS A 32 4.00 -12.69 7.27
CA HIS A 32 3.27 -11.85 8.22
C HIS A 32 3.27 -12.39 9.67
N ASP A 33 4.33 -13.13 10.03
CA ASP A 33 4.56 -13.59 11.40
C ASP A 33 4.88 -12.41 12.33
N GLN A 34 4.73 -12.65 13.63
CA GLN A 34 4.91 -11.69 14.72
C GLN A 34 6.27 -11.02 14.70
N LYS A 35 7.33 -11.71 14.25
CA LYS A 35 8.70 -11.16 14.22
C LYS A 35 8.86 -9.95 13.30
N SER A 36 8.06 -9.89 12.24
CA SER A 36 8.09 -8.81 11.25
C SER A 36 7.14 -7.66 11.60
N ASN A 37 6.18 -7.93 12.49
CA ASN A 37 5.17 -6.97 12.91
C ASN A 37 5.74 -6.08 14.04
N PRO A 38 5.88 -4.75 13.84
CA PRO A 38 6.38 -3.84 14.86
C PRO A 38 5.34 -3.53 15.94
N MET A 39 4.08 -3.95 15.76
CA MET A 39 3.02 -3.74 16.74
C MET A 39 3.16 -4.71 17.91
N GLY A 40 2.71 -4.30 19.09
CA GLY A 40 2.66 -5.18 20.25
C GLY A 40 1.74 -6.39 19.98
N PRO A 41 1.99 -7.54 20.63
CA PRO A 41 1.22 -8.78 20.41
C PRO A 41 -0.28 -8.63 20.72
N ASP A 42 -0.63 -7.69 21.59
CA ASP A 42 -2.01 -7.41 22.01
C ASP A 42 -2.68 -6.26 21.22
N PHE A 43 -2.04 -5.76 20.16
CA PHE A 43 -2.60 -4.68 19.36
C PHE A 43 -3.79 -5.16 18.51
N ASP A 44 -4.95 -4.54 18.71
CA ASP A 44 -6.16 -4.75 17.92
C ASP A 44 -6.45 -3.50 17.06
N TYR A 45 -6.30 -3.64 15.75
CA TYR A 45 -6.56 -2.54 14.81
C TYR A 45 -8.03 -2.16 14.74
N ALA A 46 -8.97 -3.11 14.84
CA ALA A 46 -10.39 -2.80 14.78
C ALA A 46 -10.80 -1.94 15.99
N GLU A 47 -10.24 -2.23 17.17
CA GLU A 47 -10.47 -1.42 18.36
C GLU A 47 -9.77 -0.05 18.27
N ALA A 48 -8.55 0.01 17.75
CA ALA A 48 -7.87 1.28 17.49
C ALA A 48 -8.65 2.18 16.52
N PHE A 49 -9.20 1.59 15.45
CA PHE A 49 -10.00 2.31 14.45
C PHE A 49 -11.34 2.80 14.99
N LYS A 50 -12.02 2.05 15.87
CA LYS A 50 -13.25 2.53 16.52
C LYS A 50 -13.04 3.78 17.38
N ASN A 51 -11.85 3.92 17.95
CA ASN A 51 -11.47 5.05 18.81
C ASN A 51 -10.88 6.23 18.01
N LEU A 52 -10.81 6.12 16.68
CA LEU A 52 -10.35 7.18 15.80
C LEU A 52 -11.35 8.36 15.79
N ASP A 53 -10.85 9.58 15.93
CA ASP A 53 -11.63 10.79 15.61
C ASP A 53 -11.76 10.90 14.08
N TYR A 54 -12.75 10.17 13.55
CA TYR A 54 -12.99 10.03 12.12
C TYR A 54 -13.40 11.35 11.46
N GLU A 55 -14.16 12.20 12.14
CA GLU A 55 -14.59 13.49 11.60
C GLU A 55 -13.40 14.45 11.47
N SER A 56 -12.50 14.49 12.46
CA SER A 56 -11.26 15.24 12.33
C SER A 56 -10.38 14.71 11.19
N LEU A 57 -10.26 13.38 11.05
CA LEU A 57 -9.50 12.78 9.94
C LEU A 57 -10.09 13.18 8.58
N LYS A 58 -11.41 13.10 8.41
CA LYS A 58 -12.09 13.56 7.20
C LYS A 58 -11.80 15.03 6.91
N LYS A 59 -11.88 15.90 7.91
CA LYS A 59 -11.61 17.33 7.76
C LYS A 59 -10.17 17.59 7.32
N ASP A 60 -9.21 16.90 7.92
CA ASP A 60 -7.80 17.01 7.53
C ASP A 60 -7.56 16.53 6.10
N LEU A 61 -8.19 15.42 5.70
CA LEU A 61 -8.12 14.92 4.33
C LEU A 61 -8.73 15.91 3.33
N HIS A 62 -9.87 16.52 3.66
CA HIS A 62 -10.48 17.58 2.86
C HIS A 62 -9.55 18.79 2.72
N ALA A 63 -8.93 19.23 3.82
CA ALA A 63 -7.99 20.35 3.79
C ALA A 63 -6.76 20.04 2.92
N LEU A 64 -6.22 18.82 3.03
CA LEU A 64 -5.08 18.37 2.24
C LEU A 64 -5.36 18.43 0.73
N MET A 65 -6.60 18.27 0.28
CA MET A 65 -6.94 18.31 -1.15
C MET A 65 -6.45 19.58 -1.84
N THR A 66 -6.42 20.72 -1.13
CA THR A 66 -5.99 22.02 -1.67
C THR A 66 -4.74 22.59 -1.00
N ASP A 67 -4.09 21.83 -0.11
CA ASP A 67 -2.86 22.24 0.58
C ASP A 67 -1.62 21.88 -0.25
N SER A 68 -1.46 22.59 -1.37
CA SER A 68 -0.38 22.33 -2.33
C SER A 68 1.01 22.46 -1.70
N GLN A 69 1.84 21.46 -1.92
CA GLN A 69 3.23 21.40 -1.46
C GLN A 69 4.21 21.73 -2.59
N ASP A 70 5.21 22.57 -2.34
CA ASP A 70 6.16 23.02 -3.36
C ASP A 70 6.96 21.87 -4.03
N TRP A 71 7.22 20.79 -3.27
CA TRP A 71 7.99 19.63 -3.77
C TRP A 71 7.16 18.72 -4.68
N TRP A 72 5.83 18.87 -4.68
CA TRP A 72 4.92 18.21 -5.62
C TRP A 72 3.64 19.04 -5.76
N PRO A 73 3.65 20.12 -6.54
CA PRO A 73 2.51 21.04 -6.61
C PRO A 73 1.22 20.37 -7.05
N ALA A 74 0.09 20.79 -6.49
CA ALA A 74 -1.21 20.27 -6.89
C ALA A 74 -1.62 20.82 -8.26
N ASP A 75 -1.92 19.93 -9.19
CA ASP A 75 -2.50 20.33 -10.48
C ASP A 75 -3.82 21.08 -10.25
N TYR A 76 -3.95 22.25 -10.88
CA TYR A 76 -5.10 23.16 -10.68
C TYR A 76 -5.35 23.55 -9.21
N GLY A 77 -4.33 23.44 -8.34
CA GLY A 77 -4.46 23.69 -6.91
C GLY A 77 -5.25 22.62 -6.15
N HIS A 78 -5.47 21.42 -6.73
CA HIS A 78 -6.26 20.37 -6.09
C HIS A 78 -5.72 18.95 -6.36
N TYR A 79 -5.32 18.21 -5.31
CA TYR A 79 -4.78 16.84 -5.41
C TYR A 79 -5.81 15.74 -5.69
N GLY A 80 -7.10 16.08 -5.69
CA GLY A 80 -8.20 15.13 -5.83
C GLY A 80 -8.01 14.07 -6.92
N PRO A 81 -7.80 14.42 -8.19
CA PRO A 81 -7.58 13.44 -9.26
C PRO A 81 -6.38 12.52 -8.99
N PHE A 82 -5.33 13.04 -8.38
CA PHE A 82 -4.13 12.27 -8.04
C PHE A 82 -4.39 11.24 -6.94
N PHE A 83 -5.16 11.60 -5.90
CA PHE A 83 -5.55 10.67 -4.85
C PHE A 83 -6.62 9.65 -5.30
N ILE A 84 -7.50 10.03 -6.22
CA ILE A 84 -8.42 9.08 -6.87
C ILE A 84 -7.62 8.03 -7.64
N ARG A 85 -6.63 8.44 -8.44
CA ARG A 85 -5.73 7.51 -9.13
C ARG A 85 -5.01 6.60 -8.14
N MET A 86 -4.44 7.15 -7.07
CA MET A 86 -3.76 6.34 -6.04
C MET A 86 -4.67 5.24 -5.48
N THR A 87 -5.90 5.62 -5.13
CA THR A 87 -6.92 4.70 -4.58
C THR A 87 -7.34 3.65 -5.60
N TRP A 88 -7.61 4.08 -6.83
CA TRP A 88 -7.94 3.19 -7.94
C TRP A 88 -6.85 2.16 -8.19
N HIS A 89 -5.59 2.57 -8.24
CA HIS A 89 -4.46 1.65 -8.43
C HIS A 89 -4.23 0.73 -7.22
N ALA A 90 -4.55 1.17 -6.01
CA ALA A 90 -4.47 0.32 -4.83
C ALA A 90 -5.54 -0.78 -4.87
N ALA A 91 -6.78 -0.42 -5.22
CA ALA A 91 -7.90 -1.37 -5.31
C ALA A 91 -7.88 -2.23 -6.59
N GLY A 92 -7.34 -1.71 -7.69
CA GLY A 92 -7.45 -2.27 -9.03
C GLY A 92 -6.58 -3.49 -9.31
N THR A 93 -5.70 -3.88 -8.38
CA THR A 93 -4.89 -5.11 -8.52
C THR A 93 -5.68 -6.39 -8.17
N TYR A 94 -6.91 -6.25 -7.67
CA TYR A 94 -7.76 -7.39 -7.30
C TYR A 94 -8.11 -8.27 -8.50
N ARG A 95 -8.11 -9.59 -8.29
CA ARG A 95 -8.47 -10.59 -9.31
C ARG A 95 -9.47 -11.60 -8.74
N THR A 96 -10.54 -11.86 -9.49
CA THR A 96 -11.59 -12.81 -9.08
C THR A 96 -11.15 -14.27 -9.13
N GLY A 97 -10.11 -14.60 -9.89
CA GLY A 97 -9.64 -15.98 -10.07
C GLY A 97 -9.08 -16.62 -8.80
N ASP A 98 -8.37 -15.83 -7.98
CA ASP A 98 -7.76 -16.31 -6.74
C ASP A 98 -8.02 -15.40 -5.52
N GLY A 99 -8.72 -14.29 -5.72
CA GLY A 99 -9.05 -13.33 -4.66
C GLY A 99 -7.87 -12.48 -4.19
N ARG A 100 -6.70 -12.56 -4.84
CA ARG A 100 -5.50 -11.81 -4.45
C ARG A 100 -5.49 -10.40 -5.00
N GLY A 101 -4.62 -9.57 -4.43
CA GLY A 101 -4.50 -8.15 -4.73
C GLY A 101 -5.62 -7.33 -4.10
N GLY A 102 -5.77 -6.10 -4.58
CA GLY A 102 -6.71 -5.12 -4.08
C GLY A 102 -6.17 -4.25 -2.94
N GLY A 103 -7.04 -3.40 -2.41
CA GLY A 103 -6.68 -2.35 -1.44
C GLY A 103 -6.67 -2.81 0.01
N GLY A 104 -6.84 -4.10 0.28
CA GLY A 104 -7.13 -4.63 1.62
C GLY A 104 -5.96 -4.61 2.61
N THR A 105 -4.72 -4.51 2.12
CA THR A 105 -3.50 -4.72 2.93
C THR A 105 -2.54 -3.52 2.90
N GLY A 106 -2.82 -2.52 2.06
CA GLY A 106 -1.92 -1.40 1.85
C GLY A 106 -0.65 -1.75 1.05
N ALA A 107 -0.64 -2.89 0.35
CA ALA A 107 0.51 -3.43 -0.38
C ALA A 107 1.13 -2.47 -1.42
N GLN A 108 0.40 -1.46 -1.88
CA GLN A 108 0.94 -0.41 -2.77
C GLN A 108 2.16 0.34 -2.18
N ARG A 109 2.40 0.25 -0.87
CA ARG A 109 3.60 0.82 -0.22
C ARG A 109 4.85 -0.07 -0.30
N PHE A 110 4.70 -1.34 -0.69
CA PHE A 110 5.77 -2.32 -0.79
C PHE A 110 6.07 -2.71 -2.24
N ALA A 111 7.23 -3.33 -2.45
CA ALA A 111 7.51 -3.98 -3.72
C ALA A 111 6.54 -5.15 -3.95
N PRO A 112 6.24 -5.51 -5.21
CA PRO A 112 6.65 -4.80 -6.43
C PRO A 112 5.78 -3.57 -6.75
N LEU A 113 4.61 -3.46 -6.13
CA LEU A 113 3.58 -2.48 -6.49
C LEU A 113 4.05 -1.02 -6.35
N ASN A 114 4.89 -0.71 -5.37
CA ASN A 114 5.43 0.64 -5.17
C ASN A 114 6.35 1.12 -6.31
N SER A 115 6.75 0.22 -7.22
CA SER A 115 7.68 0.49 -8.33
C SER A 115 7.14 0.04 -9.69
N TRP A 116 5.92 -0.48 -9.77
CA TRP A 116 5.29 -0.77 -11.06
C TRP A 116 5.23 0.48 -11.95
N PRO A 117 5.48 0.36 -13.27
CA PRO A 117 5.44 1.51 -14.18
C PRO A 117 4.11 2.26 -14.11
N ASP A 118 3.00 1.53 -14.01
CA ASP A 118 1.66 2.10 -13.94
C ASP A 118 1.40 2.84 -12.62
N ASN A 119 2.20 2.59 -11.58
CA ASN A 119 2.16 3.32 -10.30
C ASN A 119 3.14 4.50 -10.26
N GLY A 120 3.65 4.93 -11.41
CA GLY A 120 4.54 6.09 -11.54
C GLY A 120 4.01 7.32 -10.79
N ASN A 121 4.89 7.95 -10.01
CA ASN A 121 4.65 9.07 -9.10
C ASN A 121 3.70 8.82 -7.92
N LEU A 122 3.05 7.65 -7.78
CA LEU A 122 2.16 7.39 -6.63
C LEU A 122 2.93 7.29 -5.30
N ASP A 123 4.25 7.14 -5.34
CA ASP A 123 5.13 7.36 -4.18
C ASP A 123 4.94 8.76 -3.56
N LYS A 124 4.71 9.77 -4.39
CA LYS A 124 4.46 11.16 -3.97
C LYS A 124 3.06 11.31 -3.38
N ALA A 125 2.05 10.67 -3.96
CA ALA A 125 0.69 10.62 -3.40
C ALA A 125 0.72 10.05 -1.97
N ARG A 126 1.39 8.90 -1.78
CA ARG A 126 1.56 8.29 -0.46
C ARG A 126 2.35 9.20 0.48
N ARG A 127 3.35 9.93 -0.02
CA ARG A 127 4.14 10.87 0.78
C ARG A 127 3.32 12.08 1.25
N LEU A 128 2.40 12.60 0.43
CA LEU A 128 1.50 13.70 0.83
C LEU A 128 0.58 13.30 1.99
N LEU A 129 0.24 12.02 2.11
CA LEU A 129 -0.58 11.49 3.20
C LEU A 129 0.19 11.21 4.50
N TRP A 130 1.53 11.25 4.47
CA TRP A 130 2.34 10.94 5.64
C TRP A 130 2.04 11.83 6.85
N PRO A 131 1.90 13.17 6.75
CA PRO A 131 1.56 14.01 7.91
C PRO A 131 0.24 13.60 8.57
N ILE A 132 -0.76 13.18 7.77
CA ILE A 132 -2.03 12.67 8.29
C ILE A 132 -1.80 11.33 9.00
N LYS A 133 -1.11 10.37 8.37
CA LYS A 133 -0.78 9.09 9.00
C LYS A 133 -0.01 9.29 10.32
N GLN A 134 0.91 10.26 10.35
CA GLN A 134 1.69 10.61 11.54
C GLN A 134 0.81 11.17 12.65
N LYS A 135 -0.15 12.05 12.33
CA LYS A 135 -1.09 12.64 13.28
C LYS A 135 -2.02 11.62 13.93
N TYR A 136 -2.58 10.70 13.13
CA TYR A 136 -3.58 9.73 13.61
C TYR A 136 -2.98 8.38 14.04
N GLY A 137 -1.68 8.17 13.79
CA GLY A 137 -0.92 7.04 14.32
C GLY A 137 -1.56 5.70 14.00
N ASN A 138 -1.69 4.84 15.00
CA ASN A 138 -2.15 3.46 14.84
C ASN A 138 -3.68 3.32 14.69
N ALA A 139 -4.43 4.41 14.91
CA ALA A 139 -5.88 4.41 14.78
C ALA A 139 -6.35 4.44 13.31
N ILE A 140 -5.45 4.70 12.36
CA ILE A 140 -5.70 4.57 10.92
C ILE A 140 -4.52 3.82 10.28
N SER A 141 -4.80 2.71 9.61
CA SER A 141 -3.80 1.97 8.83
C SER A 141 -3.49 2.69 7.53
N TRP A 142 -2.35 2.38 6.91
CA TRP A 142 -2.11 2.79 5.52
C TRP A 142 -3.16 2.17 4.59
N ALA A 143 -3.51 0.90 4.79
CA ALA A 143 -4.52 0.23 3.96
C ALA A 143 -5.85 1.01 3.91
N ASP A 144 -6.38 1.43 5.07
CA ASP A 144 -7.61 2.23 5.11
C ASP A 144 -7.38 3.67 4.62
N LEU A 145 -6.27 4.31 5.01
CA LEU A 145 -5.98 5.68 4.60
C LEU A 145 -5.93 5.81 3.08
N LEU A 146 -5.24 4.89 2.40
CA LEU A 146 -5.12 4.90 0.94
C LEU A 146 -6.48 4.84 0.24
N ILE A 147 -7.43 4.06 0.77
CA ILE A 147 -8.77 3.93 0.18
C ILE A 147 -9.69 5.08 0.56
N LEU A 148 -9.65 5.51 1.83
CA LEU A 148 -10.45 6.62 2.32
C LEU A 148 -10.12 7.92 1.55
N THR A 149 -8.83 8.19 1.29
CA THR A 149 -8.43 9.42 0.61
C THR A 149 -9.08 9.59 -0.77
N GLY A 150 -9.20 8.52 -1.57
CA GLY A 150 -9.88 8.61 -2.87
C GLY A 150 -11.38 8.93 -2.73
N GLN A 151 -12.03 8.37 -1.72
CA GLN A 151 -13.43 8.68 -1.44
C GLN A 151 -13.61 10.15 -1.01
N ILE A 152 -12.72 10.65 -0.14
CA ILE A 152 -12.74 12.07 0.27
C ILE A 152 -12.43 13.00 -0.91
N ALA A 153 -11.52 12.61 -1.81
CA ALA A 153 -11.25 13.36 -3.03
C ALA A 153 -12.48 13.46 -3.96
N ILE A 154 -13.26 12.38 -4.10
CA ILE A 154 -14.52 12.42 -4.87
C ILE A 154 -15.52 13.34 -4.17
N GLU A 155 -15.67 13.21 -2.84
CA GLU A 155 -16.55 14.06 -2.02
C GLU A 155 -16.17 15.55 -2.14
N SER A 156 -14.89 15.89 -2.05
CA SER A 156 -14.39 17.29 -2.09
C SER A 156 -14.62 17.97 -3.44
N MET A 157 -14.73 17.18 -4.51
CA MET A 157 -15.01 17.66 -5.87
C MET A 157 -16.50 17.60 -6.24
N GLY A 158 -17.39 17.38 -5.27
CA GLY A 158 -18.85 17.36 -5.47
C GLY A 158 -19.40 16.06 -6.03
N GLY A 159 -18.60 14.99 -6.02
CA GLY A 159 -19.04 13.65 -6.38
C GLY A 159 -19.89 12.97 -5.30
N PRO A 160 -20.45 11.77 -5.58
CA PRO A 160 -21.35 11.09 -4.67
C PRO A 160 -20.65 10.52 -3.43
N VAL A 161 -21.33 10.60 -2.28
CA VAL A 161 -20.92 9.95 -1.03
C VAL A 161 -21.76 8.70 -0.81
N LEU A 162 -21.17 7.52 -1.06
CA LEU A 162 -21.86 6.23 -0.88
C LEU A 162 -21.63 5.61 0.51
N GLY A 163 -20.56 6.04 1.19
CA GLY A 163 -20.10 5.50 2.47
C GLY A 163 -18.68 4.96 2.39
N PHE A 164 -18.11 4.65 3.55
CA PHE A 164 -16.80 4.01 3.69
C PHE A 164 -16.83 3.05 4.87
N GLY A 165 -16.25 1.86 4.70
CA GLY A 165 -16.02 0.90 5.78
C GLY A 165 -14.52 0.71 5.96
N GLY A 166 -14.02 1.02 7.16
CA GLY A 166 -12.64 0.73 7.57
C GLY A 166 -12.47 -0.66 8.15
N GLY A 167 -11.29 -0.95 8.69
CA GLY A 167 -10.93 -2.23 9.30
C GLY A 167 -9.88 -3.03 8.53
N ARG A 168 -9.18 -2.42 7.57
CA ARG A 168 -8.08 -3.04 6.83
C ARG A 168 -6.78 -2.94 7.64
N PRO A 169 -6.23 -4.01 8.23
CA PRO A 169 -4.95 -3.94 8.93
C PRO A 169 -3.79 -3.76 7.94
N ASP A 170 -2.70 -3.13 8.39
CA ASP A 170 -1.46 -3.03 7.62
C ASP A 170 -0.67 -4.35 7.64
N ILE A 171 -0.06 -4.70 6.51
CA ILE A 171 1.02 -5.71 6.44
C ILE A 171 2.40 -5.06 6.58
N TRP A 172 3.47 -5.82 6.80
CA TRP A 172 4.81 -5.28 7.11
C TRP A 172 5.92 -5.65 6.13
N HIS A 173 5.60 -6.43 5.11
CA HIS A 173 6.49 -6.79 4.01
C HIS A 173 5.64 -7.18 2.77
N PRO A 174 6.26 -7.34 1.58
CA PRO A 174 5.57 -7.80 0.37
C PRO A 174 4.77 -9.10 0.54
N GLU A 175 3.73 -9.27 -0.27
CA GLU A 175 2.94 -10.50 -0.37
C GLU A 175 3.56 -11.40 -1.46
N ASP A 176 4.42 -12.32 -1.06
CA ASP A 176 5.16 -13.25 -1.93
C ASP A 176 4.29 -14.38 -2.49
N ASP A 177 3.07 -14.55 -1.97
CA ASP A 177 2.11 -15.54 -2.45
C ASP A 177 1.32 -15.08 -3.68
N ILE A 178 1.51 -13.83 -4.12
CA ILE A 178 0.88 -13.30 -5.32
C ILE A 178 1.73 -13.57 -6.56
N TYR A 179 1.26 -14.50 -7.41
CA TYR A 179 1.80 -14.67 -8.75
C TYR A 179 1.33 -13.54 -9.67
N TRP A 180 2.22 -12.60 -10.03
CA TRP A 180 1.88 -11.45 -10.89
C TRP A 180 2.00 -11.70 -12.39
N GLY A 181 2.73 -12.73 -12.79
CA GLY A 181 3.12 -13.00 -14.17
C GLY A 181 4.42 -13.81 -14.22
N SER A 182 4.77 -14.33 -15.39
CA SER A 182 6.04 -15.04 -15.64
C SER A 182 7.07 -14.19 -16.40
N GLU A 183 6.63 -13.03 -16.91
CA GLU A 183 7.42 -12.11 -17.70
C GLU A 183 8.60 -11.55 -16.89
N ASP A 184 9.74 -11.37 -17.55
CA ASP A 184 10.98 -10.84 -16.96
C ASP A 184 11.25 -9.36 -17.32
N GLU A 185 10.42 -8.78 -18.17
CA GLU A 185 10.44 -7.36 -18.55
C GLU A 185 9.15 -6.62 -18.14
N TRP A 186 9.30 -5.36 -17.70
CA TRP A 186 8.15 -4.52 -17.39
C TRP A 186 7.32 -4.23 -18.64
N LEU A 187 5.99 -4.37 -18.54
CA LEU A 187 5.04 -4.17 -19.64
C LEU A 187 5.22 -5.18 -20.80
N GLY A 188 6.04 -6.23 -20.60
CA GLY A 188 6.05 -7.39 -21.47
C GLY A 188 4.69 -8.10 -21.43
N ASP A 189 4.31 -8.70 -22.55
CA ASP A 189 3.10 -9.51 -22.67
C ASP A 189 3.43 -10.72 -23.55
N ASP A 190 3.46 -11.91 -22.96
CA ASP A 190 3.74 -13.19 -23.66
C ASP A 190 2.44 -13.84 -24.19
N ARG A 191 1.43 -13.03 -24.53
CA ARG A 191 0.13 -13.49 -25.04
C ARG A 191 0.14 -13.89 -26.52
#